data_AF-A0ABC8L097-F1
#
_entry.id   AF-A0ABC8L097-F1
#
_cell.length_a   1.000
_cell.length_b   1.000
_cell.length_c   1.000
_cell.angle_alpha   90.00
_cell.angle_beta   90.00
_cell.angle_gamma   90.00
#
_symmetry.space_group_name_H-M   'P 1'
#
loop_
_entity.id
_entity.type
_entity.pdbx_description
1 polymer ?
#
loop_
_entity_poly.entity_id
_entity_poly.type
_entity_poly.pdbx_seq_one_letter_code
_entity_poly.pdbx_strand_id
1 'polypeptide(L)'
;MMNPMFCFLLTLTAVLAMTEGRGSTPVLDSDSKNVLSNESYSIIPLKSNGVSYDSGGLTVFNRGGTCPIYIGVKASEFNLGVTVRFSDWNSTDKYVPQLLNLNIKMNITTPIKCLRPKYWAAGAREEAWFLRAGIKPLKPKFQIKKSDVYMGGYYISYCPAGFNCTRVGTFVNEDGVRHLALNATPAHFAFVRGVIKTSSKTTMSIG
;
A
#
# COMPACT_ATOMS: atom_id res chain seq x y z
N MET A 1 -3.58 58.63 41.65
CA MET A 1 -2.12 58.43 41.65
C MET A 1 -1.86 56.95 41.40
N MET A 2 -1.11 56.65 40.34
CA MET A 2 -0.75 55.30 39.89
C MET A 2 0.76 55.10 40.10
N ASN A 3 1.19 53.96 40.65
CA ASN A 3 2.52 53.37 40.42
C ASN A 3 2.56 51.88 40.88
N PRO A 4 3.51 51.06 40.36
CA PRO A 4 3.18 49.83 39.63
C PRO A 4 4.18 48.70 39.93
N MET A 5 3.82 47.64 40.65
CA MET A 5 4.77 46.54 40.86
C MET A 5 4.21 45.22 40.38
N PHE A 6 4.35 45.05 39.06
CA PHE A 6 5.12 43.96 38.46
C PHE A 6 5.19 42.65 39.28
N CYS A 7 4.35 41.69 38.92
CA CYS A 7 4.68 40.27 38.97
C CYS A 7 4.10 39.63 37.71
N PHE A 8 4.82 39.76 36.60
CA PHE A 8 4.59 38.97 35.39
C PHE A 8 4.78 37.49 35.74
N LEU A 9 3.68 36.72 35.79
CA LEU A 9 3.74 35.27 35.87
C LEU A 9 4.18 34.72 34.51
N LEU A 10 5.39 34.17 34.49
CA LEU A 10 6.05 33.48 33.39
C LEU A 10 5.18 32.32 32.86
N THR A 11 4.58 32.48 31.68
CA THR A 11 4.04 31.35 30.91
C THR A 11 5.17 30.75 30.07
N LEU A 12 5.96 29.87 30.68
CA LEU A 12 6.93 29.08 29.93
C LEU A 12 6.20 27.98 29.15
N THR A 13 5.74 28.32 27.95
CA THR A 13 5.29 27.32 26.98
C THR A 13 6.53 26.63 26.42
N ALA A 14 6.84 25.45 26.98
CA ALA A 14 7.82 24.56 26.37
C ALA A 14 7.26 24.07 25.03
N VAL A 15 7.63 24.74 23.94
CA VAL A 15 7.46 24.21 22.59
C VAL A 15 8.44 23.05 22.47
N LEU A 16 7.97 21.83 22.72
CA LEU A 16 8.67 20.63 22.29
C LEU A 16 8.64 20.61 20.76
N ALA A 17 9.61 21.28 20.14
CA ALA A 17 9.97 21.01 18.78
C ALA A 17 10.57 19.61 18.76
N MET A 18 9.72 18.61 18.49
CA MET A 18 10.17 17.28 18.13
C MET A 18 11.07 17.46 16.92
N THR A 19 12.37 17.29 17.11
CA THR A 19 13.27 17.09 15.98
C THR A 19 12.77 15.82 15.32
N GLU A 20 12.09 15.94 14.17
CA GLU A 20 11.82 14.78 13.33
C GLU A 20 13.19 14.21 12.97
N GLY A 21 13.60 13.20 13.73
CA GLY A 21 14.71 12.35 13.34
C GLY A 21 14.43 11.89 11.93
N ARG A 22 15.49 11.72 11.14
CA ARG A 22 15.44 11.24 9.75
C ARG A 22 14.77 9.86 9.56
N GLY A 23 14.09 9.32 10.57
CA GLY A 23 13.24 8.15 10.49
C GLY A 23 11.81 8.56 10.15
N SER A 24 11.33 8.10 9.00
CA SER A 24 9.93 8.27 8.64
C SER A 24 9.04 7.37 9.53
N THR A 25 7.83 7.83 9.87
CA THR A 25 6.86 7.04 10.62
C THR A 25 6.60 5.69 9.94
N PRO A 26 6.63 4.56 10.66
CA PRO A 26 6.36 3.25 10.08
C PRO A 26 4.91 3.13 9.59
N VAL A 27 4.72 2.35 8.52
CA VAL A 27 3.43 1.79 8.15
C VAL A 27 3.14 0.62 9.08
N LEU A 28 1.90 0.55 9.58
CA LEU A 28 1.42 -0.52 10.45
C LEU A 28 0.50 -1.48 9.68
N ASP A 29 0.55 -2.76 10.04
CA ASP A 29 -0.39 -3.78 9.60
C ASP A 29 -1.70 -3.76 10.43
N SER A 30 -2.63 -4.63 10.07
CA SER A 30 -3.93 -4.78 10.75
C SER A 30 -3.83 -5.16 12.22
N ASP A 31 -2.69 -5.71 12.65
CA ASP A 31 -2.41 -6.09 14.04
C ASP A 31 -1.61 -4.99 14.78
N SER A 32 -1.52 -3.79 14.19
CA SER A 32 -0.75 -2.66 14.71
C SER A 32 0.76 -2.91 14.83
N LYS A 33 1.32 -3.84 14.05
CA LYS A 33 2.76 -4.11 13.98
C LYS A 33 3.37 -3.43 12.77
N ASN A 34 4.67 -3.14 12.82
CA ASN A 34 5.38 -2.55 11.70
C ASN A 34 5.33 -3.48 10.47
N VAL A 35 4.98 -2.92 9.32
CA VAL A 35 5.14 -3.59 8.02
C VAL A 35 6.63 -3.68 7.71
N LEU A 36 7.14 -4.86 7.36
CA LEU A 36 8.57 -5.14 7.17
C LEU A 36 8.94 -5.43 5.70
N SER A 37 10.13 -5.01 5.29
CA SER A 37 10.70 -5.23 3.93
C SER A 37 10.83 -6.70 3.52
N ASN A 38 11.14 -7.58 4.49
CA ASN A 38 11.41 -8.99 4.26
C ASN A 38 10.15 -9.86 4.19
N GLU A 39 8.98 -9.29 4.44
CA GLU A 39 7.72 -10.00 4.56
C GLU A 39 6.77 -9.66 3.40
N SER A 40 5.69 -10.44 3.28
CA SER A 40 4.65 -10.23 2.26
C SER A 40 3.34 -9.85 2.91
N TYR A 41 2.61 -8.92 2.32
CA TYR A 41 1.35 -8.40 2.87
C TYR A 41 0.26 -8.43 1.81
N SER A 42 -0.92 -8.87 2.18
CA SER A 42 -2.13 -8.63 1.40
C SER A 42 -2.57 -7.19 1.59
N ILE A 43 -2.98 -6.54 0.50
CA ILE A 43 -3.56 -5.20 0.53
C ILE A 43 -5.07 -5.36 0.44
N ILE A 44 -5.77 -5.00 1.51
CA ILE A 44 -7.21 -5.19 1.65
C ILE A 44 -7.89 -3.82 1.62
N PRO A 45 -8.83 -3.56 0.69
CA PRO A 45 -9.57 -2.31 0.67
C PRO A 45 -10.42 -2.13 1.93
N LEU A 46 -10.46 -0.90 2.43
CA LEU A 46 -11.28 -0.50 3.57
C LEU A 46 -12.67 -0.04 3.08
N LYS A 47 -13.69 -0.36 3.88
CA LYS A 47 -15.05 0.17 3.77
C LYS A 47 -15.40 0.96 5.03
N SER A 48 -16.57 1.61 5.06
CA SER A 48 -17.06 2.43 6.20
C SER A 48 -16.96 1.74 7.57
N ASN A 49 -16.99 0.41 7.63
CA ASN A 49 -16.87 -0.39 8.85
C ASN A 49 -15.45 -0.98 9.11
N GLY A 50 -14.41 -0.51 8.41
CA GLY A 50 -13.03 -0.96 8.59
C GLY A 50 -12.59 -2.02 7.57
N VAL A 51 -11.79 -3.00 8.02
CA VAL A 51 -11.32 -4.10 7.17
C VAL A 51 -12.48 -5.03 6.87
N SER A 52 -12.92 -5.05 5.62
CA SER A 52 -13.94 -5.99 5.14
C SER A 52 -13.26 -7.04 4.27
N TYR A 53 -13.06 -8.24 4.83
CA TYR A 53 -12.46 -9.36 4.09
C TYR A 53 -13.31 -9.81 2.89
N ASP A 54 -14.62 -9.55 2.93
CA ASP A 54 -15.56 -9.79 1.81
C ASP A 54 -15.30 -8.86 0.63
N SER A 55 -14.58 -7.76 0.86
CA SER A 55 -14.13 -6.87 -0.21
C SER A 55 -13.07 -7.50 -1.10
N GLY A 56 -12.47 -8.61 -0.66
CA GLY A 56 -11.39 -9.35 -1.30
C GLY A 56 -10.06 -8.59 -1.30
N GLY A 57 -8.99 -9.28 -1.69
CA GLY A 57 -7.66 -8.69 -1.86
C GLY A 57 -7.32 -8.33 -3.29
N LEU A 58 -6.06 -7.95 -3.49
CA LEU A 58 -5.52 -7.65 -4.81
C LEU A 58 -5.52 -8.86 -5.72
N THR A 59 -5.77 -8.64 -7.00
CA THR A 59 -5.56 -9.64 -8.04
C THR A 59 -5.13 -8.98 -9.34
N VAL A 60 -4.79 -9.81 -10.33
CA VAL A 60 -4.47 -9.37 -11.68
C VAL A 60 -5.59 -9.73 -12.65
N PHE A 61 -5.92 -8.78 -13.52
CA PHE A 61 -7.00 -8.87 -14.49
C PHE A 61 -6.48 -8.70 -15.90
N ASN A 62 -7.16 -9.37 -16.81
CA ASN A 62 -7.03 -9.14 -18.23
C ASN A 62 -8.05 -8.07 -18.65
N ARG A 63 -7.62 -7.15 -19.52
CA ARG A 63 -8.49 -6.14 -20.14
C ARG A 63 -8.32 -6.25 -21.65
N GLY A 64 -8.96 -7.22 -22.28
CA GLY A 64 -8.93 -7.42 -23.75
C GLY A 64 -7.59 -7.79 -24.36
N GLY A 65 -6.61 -8.26 -23.57
CA GLY A 65 -5.33 -8.79 -24.06
C GLY A 65 -5.23 -10.30 -23.87
N THR A 66 -4.03 -10.86 -23.99
CA THR A 66 -3.75 -12.28 -23.70
C THR A 66 -3.18 -12.50 -22.30
N CYS A 67 -2.84 -11.41 -21.59
CA CYS A 67 -2.16 -11.48 -20.30
C CYS A 67 -2.86 -10.65 -19.21
N PRO A 68 -3.15 -11.24 -18.03
CA PRO A 68 -3.70 -10.50 -16.91
C PRO A 68 -2.60 -9.69 -16.22
N ILE A 69 -2.40 -8.45 -16.67
CA ILE A 69 -1.37 -7.54 -16.12
C ILE A 69 -1.96 -6.41 -15.29
N TYR A 70 -3.26 -6.12 -15.39
CA TYR A 70 -3.86 -4.97 -14.70
C TYR A 70 -4.16 -5.33 -13.26
N ILE A 71 -3.84 -4.44 -12.34
CA ILE A 71 -3.99 -4.69 -10.91
C ILE A 71 -5.35 -4.18 -10.48
N GLY A 72 -6.07 -4.95 -9.67
CA GLY A 72 -7.35 -4.54 -9.14
C GLY A 72 -7.75 -5.34 -7.92
N VAL A 73 -9.02 -5.23 -7.54
CA VAL A 73 -9.64 -5.93 -6.42
C VAL A 73 -10.80 -6.76 -6.96
N LYS A 74 -10.79 -8.07 -6.68
CA LYS A 74 -11.94 -8.95 -6.92
C LYS A 74 -12.69 -9.15 -5.61
N ALA A 75 -13.99 -8.85 -5.59
CA ALA A 75 -14.83 -9.21 -4.45
C ALA A 75 -14.83 -10.73 -4.29
N SER A 76 -14.48 -11.20 -3.10
CA SER A 76 -14.45 -12.61 -2.74
C SER A 76 -14.38 -12.67 -1.23
N GLU A 77 -15.30 -13.40 -0.64
CA GLU A 77 -15.19 -13.78 0.77
C GLU A 77 -13.92 -14.65 0.93
N PHE A 78 -13.15 -14.38 1.98
CA PHE A 78 -11.97 -15.14 2.41
C PHE A 78 -10.75 -15.17 1.46
N ASN A 79 -10.76 -14.48 0.31
CA ASN A 79 -9.59 -14.42 -0.56
C ASN A 79 -8.81 -13.11 -0.37
N LEU A 80 -7.69 -13.20 0.35
CA LEU A 80 -6.77 -12.07 0.60
C LEU A 80 -5.93 -11.68 -0.63
N GLY A 81 -6.12 -12.35 -1.76
CA GLY A 81 -5.50 -12.02 -3.02
C GLY A 81 -3.99 -12.24 -3.06
N VAL A 82 -3.36 -11.61 -4.04
CA VAL A 82 -1.92 -11.58 -4.24
C VAL A 82 -1.28 -10.70 -3.17
N THR A 83 -0.28 -11.25 -2.49
CA THR A 83 0.52 -10.48 -1.53
C THR A 83 1.56 -9.62 -2.25
N VAL A 84 2.03 -8.57 -1.60
CA VAL A 84 3.09 -7.68 -2.09
C VAL A 84 4.24 -7.58 -1.11
N ARG A 85 5.40 -7.16 -1.61
CA ARG A 85 6.57 -6.78 -0.83
C ARG A 85 7.00 -5.36 -1.20
N PHE A 86 7.55 -4.65 -0.24
CA PHE A 86 8.01 -3.28 -0.40
C PHE A 86 9.54 -3.23 -0.38
N SER A 87 10.15 -2.32 -1.15
CA SER A 87 11.62 -2.23 -1.25
C SER A 87 12.11 -0.86 -1.74
N ASP A 88 13.43 -0.67 -1.67
CA ASP A 88 14.19 0.42 -2.28
C ASP A 88 13.85 1.84 -1.81
N TRP A 89 13.36 2.02 -0.58
CA TRP A 89 13.27 3.36 0.00
C TRP A 89 14.65 3.86 0.44
N ASN A 90 14.80 5.18 0.47
CA ASN A 90 16.06 5.84 0.83
C ASN A 90 16.27 5.89 2.37
N SER A 91 16.30 4.73 3.02
CA SER A 91 16.64 4.56 4.44
C SER A 91 17.20 3.15 4.69
N THR A 92 17.96 2.98 5.77
CA THR A 92 18.42 1.68 6.27
C THR A 92 17.38 0.95 7.12
N ASP A 93 16.22 1.58 7.36
CA ASP A 93 15.14 1.01 8.15
C ASP A 93 14.62 -0.30 7.54
N LYS A 94 14.34 -1.29 8.41
CA LYS A 94 13.77 -2.58 8.01
C LYS A 94 12.25 -2.52 7.81
N TYR A 95 11.61 -1.54 8.43
CA TYR A 95 10.17 -1.30 8.31
C TYR A 95 9.87 -0.41 7.10
N VAL A 96 8.65 -0.51 6.58
CA VAL A 96 8.18 0.29 5.47
C VAL A 96 7.85 1.70 5.97
N PRO A 97 8.53 2.75 5.47
CA PRO A 97 8.30 4.12 5.87
C PRO A 97 7.05 4.71 5.20
N GLN A 98 6.36 5.61 5.89
CA GLN A 98 5.39 6.52 5.27
C GLN A 98 6.11 7.59 4.45
N LEU A 99 5.45 8.18 3.45
CA LEU A 99 5.93 9.35 2.67
C LEU A 99 7.24 9.18 1.87
N LEU A 100 8.05 8.14 2.10
CA LEU A 100 9.23 7.86 1.28
C LEU A 100 8.84 7.04 0.05
N ASN A 101 9.52 7.33 -1.06
CA ASN A 101 9.32 6.59 -2.31
C ASN A 101 9.80 5.14 -2.14
N LEU A 102 8.98 4.19 -2.56
CA LEU A 102 9.25 2.76 -2.51
C LEU A 102 8.76 2.04 -3.78
N ASN A 103 9.24 0.80 -3.95
CA ASN A 103 8.82 -0.14 -4.96
C ASN A 103 7.87 -1.17 -4.37
N ILE A 104 6.80 -1.48 -5.11
CA ILE A 104 5.82 -2.50 -4.73
C ILE A 104 5.97 -3.68 -5.69
N LYS A 105 6.28 -4.86 -5.16
CA LYS A 105 6.46 -6.10 -5.92
C LYS A 105 5.36 -7.09 -5.55
N MET A 106 4.63 -7.58 -6.53
CA MET A 106 3.65 -8.65 -6.34
C MET A 106 4.35 -10.00 -6.17
N ASN A 107 3.89 -10.77 -5.19
CA ASN A 107 4.32 -12.13 -4.91
C ASN A 107 3.26 -13.12 -5.42
N ILE A 108 3.28 -13.34 -6.74
CA ILE A 108 2.40 -14.30 -7.41
C ILE A 108 3.13 -15.63 -7.51
N THR A 109 2.70 -16.63 -6.74
CA THR A 109 3.34 -17.95 -6.70
C THR A 109 2.86 -18.84 -7.86
N THR A 110 1.65 -18.63 -8.36
CA THR A 110 1.12 -19.32 -9.53
C THR A 110 1.81 -18.83 -10.81
N PRO A 111 2.41 -19.72 -11.62
CA PRO A 111 3.07 -19.32 -12.85
C PRO A 111 2.05 -18.88 -13.90
N ILE A 112 1.90 -17.57 -14.08
CA ILE A 112 1.17 -16.98 -15.20
C ILE A 112 2.18 -16.75 -16.33
N LYS A 113 2.09 -17.53 -17.41
CA LYS A 113 3.11 -17.67 -18.48
C LYS A 113 3.64 -16.32 -19.01
N CYS A 114 2.76 -15.33 -19.12
CA CYS A 114 3.06 -14.01 -19.68
C CYS A 114 3.31 -12.93 -18.62
N LEU A 115 3.09 -13.21 -17.33
CA LEU A 115 3.21 -12.21 -16.26
C LEU A 115 4.63 -12.15 -15.72
N ARG A 116 5.52 -11.59 -16.55
CA ARG A 116 6.87 -11.21 -16.15
C ARG A 116 7.11 -9.83 -16.73
N PRO A 117 7.37 -8.79 -15.92
CA PRO A 117 7.77 -8.76 -14.50
C PRO A 117 6.64 -8.32 -13.53
N LYS A 118 6.87 -8.47 -12.21
CA LYS A 118 5.84 -8.40 -11.14
C LYS A 118 5.84 -7.11 -10.30
N TYR A 119 6.49 -6.05 -10.75
CA TYR A 119 6.48 -4.77 -10.03
C TYR A 119 5.26 -3.95 -10.43
N TRP A 120 4.77 -3.12 -9.52
CA TRP A 120 3.73 -2.15 -9.85
C TRP A 120 4.30 -1.08 -10.78
N ALA A 121 3.55 -0.75 -11.81
CA ALA A 121 3.79 0.35 -12.73
C ALA A 121 2.45 1.03 -13.05
N ALA A 122 2.49 2.28 -13.48
CA ALA A 122 1.33 2.96 -14.05
C ALA A 122 1.45 2.95 -15.58
N GLY A 123 0.33 2.78 -16.29
CA GLY A 123 0.28 2.88 -17.75
C GLY A 123 -1.03 3.50 -18.22
N ALA A 124 -0.93 4.41 -19.19
CA ALA A 124 -2.09 5.00 -19.83
C ALA A 124 -2.84 3.96 -20.67
N ARG A 125 -4.17 3.94 -20.55
CA ARG A 125 -5.04 3.24 -21.49
C ARG A 125 -6.41 3.90 -21.52
N GLU A 126 -6.85 4.28 -22.72
CA GLU A 126 -8.17 4.88 -22.96
C GLU A 126 -8.40 6.06 -21.99
N GLU A 127 -9.28 5.86 -21.01
CA GLU A 127 -9.85 6.87 -20.13
C GLU A 127 -9.05 7.11 -18.85
N ALA A 128 -8.09 6.25 -18.51
CA ALA A 128 -7.35 6.37 -17.25
C ALA A 128 -5.94 5.78 -17.29
N TRP A 129 -5.17 6.12 -16.25
CA TRP A 129 -3.88 5.50 -15.98
C TRP A 129 -4.06 4.35 -15.00
N PHE A 130 -3.97 3.13 -15.48
CA PHE A 130 -4.16 1.94 -14.66
C PHE A 130 -2.85 1.48 -14.01
N LEU A 131 -2.95 0.94 -12.81
CA LEU A 131 -1.86 0.18 -12.23
C LEU A 131 -1.78 -1.20 -12.91
N ARG A 132 -0.57 -1.60 -13.25
CA ARG A 132 -0.27 -2.85 -13.94
C ARG A 132 1.03 -3.47 -13.45
N ALA A 133 1.20 -4.75 -13.74
CA ALA A 133 2.46 -5.45 -13.63
C ALA A 133 3.46 -4.90 -14.67
N GLY A 134 4.69 -4.65 -14.24
CA GLY A 134 5.77 -4.10 -15.05
C GLY A 134 7.15 -4.42 -14.49
N ILE A 135 8.16 -3.85 -15.14
CA ILE A 135 9.58 -3.92 -14.75
C ILE A 135 9.83 -3.14 -13.45
N LYS A 136 10.82 -3.58 -12.68
CA LYS A 136 11.31 -2.82 -11.53
C LYS A 136 11.78 -1.45 -12.04
N PRO A 137 11.20 -0.34 -11.57
CA PRO A 137 11.67 0.97 -12.00
C PRO A 137 13.02 1.27 -11.37
N LEU A 138 13.88 2.01 -12.08
CA LEU A 138 15.20 2.41 -11.58
C LEU A 138 15.12 3.28 -10.33
N LYS A 139 14.09 4.13 -10.26
CA LYS A 139 13.77 4.95 -9.09
C LYS A 139 12.40 4.55 -8.56
N PRO A 140 12.23 4.41 -7.22
CA PRO A 140 10.94 4.05 -6.64
C PRO A 140 9.88 5.11 -6.92
N LYS A 141 8.63 4.67 -7.15
CA LYS A 141 7.55 5.51 -7.69
C LYS A 141 6.29 5.54 -6.84
N PHE A 142 6.28 4.92 -5.65
CA PHE A 142 5.07 4.86 -4.82
C PHE A 142 5.34 5.37 -3.41
N GLN A 143 4.35 5.98 -2.79
CA GLN A 143 4.38 6.33 -1.37
C GLN A 143 3.16 5.73 -0.67
N ILE A 144 3.33 5.33 0.57
CA ILE A 144 2.23 4.96 1.47
C ILE A 144 2.02 6.11 2.43
N LYS A 145 0.77 6.53 2.59
CA LYS A 145 0.38 7.67 3.44
C LYS A 145 -0.75 7.25 4.35
N LYS A 146 -0.76 7.76 5.58
CA LYS A 146 -1.85 7.50 6.52
C LYS A 146 -3.17 8.04 5.99
N SER A 147 -4.22 7.25 6.17
CA SER A 147 -5.59 7.65 5.88
C SER A 147 -6.08 8.64 6.94
N ASP A 148 -6.70 9.71 6.48
CA ASP A 148 -7.46 10.67 7.28
C ASP A 148 -8.92 10.24 7.49
N VAL A 149 -9.44 9.37 6.61
CA VAL A 149 -10.83 8.89 6.64
C VAL A 149 -11.01 7.64 7.50
N TYR A 150 -9.99 6.78 7.54
CA TYR A 150 -10.07 5.45 8.18
C TYR A 150 -8.99 5.30 9.22
N MET A 151 -9.39 5.13 10.49
CA MET A 151 -8.44 4.88 11.58
C MET A 151 -7.64 3.60 11.29
N GLY A 152 -6.32 3.69 11.36
CA GLY A 152 -5.41 2.58 11.05
C GLY A 152 -5.28 2.26 9.55
N GLY A 153 -5.98 2.98 8.67
CA GLY A 153 -5.90 2.81 7.22
C GLY A 153 -4.79 3.62 6.57
N TYR A 154 -4.49 3.29 5.32
CA TYR A 154 -3.53 3.99 4.47
C TYR A 154 -4.10 4.21 3.07
N TYR A 155 -3.50 5.11 2.31
CA TYR A 155 -3.68 5.16 0.86
C TYR A 155 -2.32 5.14 0.17
N ILE A 156 -2.30 4.63 -1.06
CA ILE A 156 -1.10 4.55 -1.89
C ILE A 156 -1.15 5.69 -2.88
N SER A 157 -0.01 6.33 -3.12
CA SER A 157 0.15 7.36 -4.16
C SER A 157 1.22 6.96 -5.16
N TYR A 158 1.02 7.29 -6.44
CA TYR A 158 2.01 7.18 -7.49
C TYR A 158 2.74 8.53 -7.65
N CYS A 159 4.06 8.51 -7.53
CA CYS A 159 4.95 9.67 -7.49
C CYS A 159 6.06 9.50 -8.56
N PRO A 160 5.78 9.77 -9.85
CA PRO A 160 6.71 9.50 -10.95
C PRO A 160 8.03 10.28 -10.81
N ALA A 161 7.99 11.52 -10.33
CA ALA A 161 9.17 12.36 -10.10
C ALA A 161 9.58 12.44 -8.62
N GLY A 162 8.89 11.73 -7.73
CA GLY A 162 9.02 11.86 -6.28
C GLY A 162 8.32 13.09 -5.67
N PHE A 163 7.92 14.05 -6.49
CA PHE A 163 7.02 15.17 -6.19
C PHE A 163 5.79 15.10 -7.10
N ASN A 164 4.69 15.79 -6.75
CA ASN A 164 3.39 15.73 -7.45
C ASN A 164 2.80 14.31 -7.54
N CYS A 165 2.53 13.73 -6.37
CA CYS A 165 1.97 12.40 -6.27
C CYS A 165 0.45 12.37 -6.55
N THR A 166 0.00 11.40 -7.33
CA THR A 166 -1.43 11.15 -7.56
C THR A 166 -1.90 9.99 -6.69
N ARG A 167 -3.02 10.18 -5.98
CA ARG A 167 -3.62 9.12 -5.16
C ARG A 167 -4.14 7.98 -6.05
N VAL A 168 -3.84 6.75 -5.65
CA VAL A 168 -4.39 5.55 -6.28
C VAL A 168 -5.82 5.36 -5.80
N GLY A 169 -6.72 5.15 -6.75
CA GLY A 169 -8.12 4.88 -6.54
C GLY A 169 -8.57 3.58 -7.21
N THR A 170 -9.88 3.33 -7.15
CA THR A 170 -10.53 2.23 -7.88
C THR A 170 -11.38 2.78 -9.02
N PHE A 171 -11.18 2.23 -10.22
CA PHE A 171 -12.01 2.43 -11.40
C PHE A 171 -12.84 1.17 -11.63
N VAL A 172 -14.16 1.30 -11.71
CA VAL A 172 -15.06 0.17 -11.94
C VAL A 172 -15.39 0.12 -13.43
N ASN A 173 -15.11 -1.00 -14.11
CA ASN A 173 -15.54 -1.19 -15.49
C ASN A 173 -17.00 -1.68 -15.55
N GLU A 174 -17.56 -1.76 -16.76
CA GLU A 174 -18.94 -2.22 -17.00
C GLU A 174 -19.22 -3.62 -16.42
N ASP A 175 -18.22 -4.51 -16.40
CA ASP A 175 -18.32 -5.86 -15.82
C ASP A 175 -18.27 -5.88 -14.27
N GLY A 176 -18.21 -4.72 -13.61
CA GLY A 176 -18.14 -4.61 -12.15
C GLY A 176 -16.76 -4.89 -11.54
N VAL A 177 -15.72 -5.08 -12.37
CA VAL A 177 -14.34 -5.28 -11.93
C VAL A 177 -13.72 -3.96 -11.51
N ARG A 178 -13.19 -3.93 -10.28
CA ARG A 178 -12.54 -2.76 -9.69
C ARG A 178 -11.03 -2.79 -9.99
N HIS A 179 -10.59 -2.03 -10.98
CA HIS A 179 -9.18 -1.85 -11.31
C HIS A 179 -8.56 -0.74 -10.45
N LEU A 180 -7.30 -0.89 -10.06
CA LEU A 180 -6.57 0.23 -9.46
C LEU A 180 -6.13 1.19 -10.56
N ALA A 181 -6.39 2.47 -10.35
CA ALA A 181 -6.12 3.52 -11.33
C ALA A 181 -5.73 4.84 -10.66
N LEU A 182 -5.11 5.72 -11.42
CA LEU A 182 -4.90 7.12 -11.06
C LEU A 182 -6.12 7.93 -11.51
N ASN A 183 -6.36 9.08 -10.85
CA ASN A 183 -7.52 9.96 -11.13
C ASN A 183 -8.87 9.23 -11.04
N ALA A 184 -8.97 8.23 -10.16
CA ALA A 184 -10.18 7.46 -9.90
C ALA A 184 -10.69 7.73 -8.47
N THR A 185 -11.81 7.11 -8.11
CA THR A 185 -12.36 7.20 -6.75
C THR A 185 -11.31 6.76 -5.72
N PRO A 186 -10.90 7.64 -4.78
CA PRO A 186 -9.85 7.35 -3.80
C PRO A 186 -10.07 6.03 -3.07
N ALA A 187 -9.00 5.22 -2.98
CA ALA A 187 -9.04 3.94 -2.29
C ALA A 187 -8.13 3.95 -1.07
N HIS A 188 -8.64 3.36 0.01
CA HIS A 188 -7.93 3.21 1.27
C HIS A 188 -7.77 1.72 1.57
N PHE A 189 -6.67 1.37 2.22
CA PHE A 189 -6.23 0.00 2.38
C PHE A 189 -5.72 -0.27 3.80
N ALA A 190 -5.91 -1.49 4.25
CA ALA A 190 -5.14 -2.10 5.32
C ALA A 190 -4.12 -3.07 4.75
N PHE A 191 -3.03 -3.26 5.48
CA PHE A 191 -2.03 -4.28 5.20
C PHE A 191 -2.25 -5.44 6.15
N VAL A 192 -2.50 -6.62 5.60
CA VAL A 192 -2.66 -7.85 6.39
C VAL A 192 -1.44 -8.71 6.13
N ARG A 193 -0.75 -9.12 7.19
CA ARG A 193 0.44 -9.96 7.08
C ARG A 193 0.09 -11.27 6.36
N GLY A 194 0.77 -11.54 5.25
CA GLY A 194 0.52 -12.72 4.43
C GLY A 194 1.10 -13.97 5.08
N VAL A 195 0.27 -14.99 5.28
CA VAL A 195 0.74 -16.32 5.69
C VAL A 195 1.26 -17.04 4.43
N ILE A 196 2.56 -17.33 4.37
CA ILE A 196 3.09 -18.26 3.36
C ILE A 196 2.53 -19.64 3.73
N LYS A 197 1.58 -20.17 2.94
CA LYS A 197 1.26 -21.60 3.00
C LYS A 197 2.48 -22.37 2.49
N THR A 198 3.41 -22.72 3.38
CA THR A 198 4.33 -23.83 3.11
C THR A 198 3.47 -25.06 2.86
N SER A 199 3.47 -25.55 1.63
CA SER A 199 2.91 -26.87 1.34
C SER A 199 3.67 -27.87 2.20
N SER A 200 3.03 -28.33 3.28
CA SER A 200 3.51 -29.48 4.02
C SER A 200 3.59 -30.63 3.03
N LYS A 201 4.81 -31.04 2.68
CA LYS A 201 5.01 -32.37 2.09
C LYS A 201 4.55 -33.36 3.16
N THR A 202 3.38 -33.95 2.96
CA THR A 202 2.98 -35.15 3.68
C THR A 202 3.96 -36.25 3.29
N THR A 203 4.96 -36.48 4.12
CA THR A 203 5.75 -37.72 4.05
C THR A 203 4.84 -38.84 4.51
N MET A 204 4.22 -39.56 3.56
CA MET A 204 3.62 -40.85 3.86
C MET A 204 4.77 -41.82 4.16
N SER A 205 4.92 -42.14 5.44
CA SER A 205 5.69 -43.32 5.86
C SER A 205 4.77 -44.52 5.67
N ILE A 206 5.10 -45.38 4.72
CA ILE A 206 4.51 -46.72 4.62
C ILE A 206 5.35 -47.59 5.57
N GLY A 207 4.72 -48.04 6.65
CA GLY A 207 5.20 -49.15 7.48
C GLY A 207 4.46 -50.41 7.11
#